data_AF-A0A967H9P4-F1
#
_entry.id   AF-A0A967H9P4-F1
#
_cell.length_a   1.000
_cell.length_b   1.000
_cell.length_c   1.000
_cell.angle_alpha   90.00
_cell.angle_beta   90.00
_cell.angle_gamma   90.00
#
_symmetry.space_group_name_H-M   'P 1'
#
loop_
_entity.id
_entity.type
_entity.pdbx_description
1 polymer ?
#
loop_
_entity_poly.entity_id
_entity_poly.type
_entity_poly.pdbx_seq_one_letter_code
_entity_poly.pdbx_strand_id
1 'polypeptide(L)' 'YDKKNDRLMLVRDRFGIKPLYWTEARGKIVFGSELKVLFAHPDVSREFDPHGLYHQLMQTIVPGSTAFNGVHQIKPG' A
#
# COMPACT_ATOMS: atom_id res chain seq x y z
N TYR A 1 -14.41 11.21 -2.97
CA TYR A 1 -14.54 11.14 -4.42
C TYR A 1 -15.14 12.44 -4.92
N ASP A 2 -14.43 13.10 -5.81
CA ASP A 2 -14.82 14.35 -6.46
C ASP A 2 -15.60 14.00 -7.73
N LYS A 3 -16.94 14.05 -7.63
CA LYS A 3 -17.85 13.71 -8.74
C LYS A 3 -17.72 14.64 -9.93
N LYS A 4 -17.35 15.90 -9.70
CA LYS A 4 -17.27 16.92 -10.76
C LYS A 4 -16.09 16.64 -11.69
N ASN A 5 -14.96 16.22 -11.11
CA ASN A 5 -13.73 15.94 -11.85
C ASN A 5 -13.46 14.44 -12.03
N ASP A 6 -14.45 13.58 -11.72
CA ASP A 6 -14.35 12.11 -11.77
C ASP A 6 -13.04 11.57 -11.18
N ARG A 7 -12.70 11.99 -9.95
CA ARG A 7 -11.41 11.64 -9.34
C ARG A 7 -11.50 11.29 -7.87
N LEU A 8 -10.63 10.40 -7.45
CA LEU A 8 -10.37 10.12 -6.05
C LEU A 8 -8.96 10.58 -5.69
N MET A 9 -8.85 11.39 -4.64
CA MET A 9 -7.57 11.82 -4.10
C MET A 9 -7.36 11.12 -2.76
N LEU A 10 -6.25 10.42 -2.63
CA LEU A 10 -5.82 9.77 -1.39
C LEU A 10 -4.70 10.60 -0.79
N VAL A 11 -4.84 10.97 0.47
CA VAL A 11 -3.88 11.83 1.17
C VAL A 11 -3.47 11.14 2.46
N ARG A 12 -2.16 11.10 2.74
CA ARG A 12 -1.57 10.61 3.99
C ARG A 12 -1.29 11.81 4.91
N ASP A 13 -1.28 11.59 6.22
CA ASP A 13 -0.85 12.61 7.15
C ASP A 13 0.65 12.94 6.97
N ARG A 14 1.02 14.21 7.21
CA ARG A 14 2.38 14.73 6.99
C ARG A 14 3.45 13.95 7.75
N PHE A 15 3.13 13.48 8.95
CA PHE A 15 4.08 12.76 9.80
C PHE A 15 4.13 11.26 9.47
N GLY A 16 3.26 10.78 8.59
CA GLY A 16 3.14 9.37 8.24
C GLY A 16 2.73 8.50 9.42
N ILE A 17 1.98 9.02 10.40
CA ILE A 17 1.50 8.24 11.54
C ILE A 17 0.56 7.12 11.08
N LYS A 18 -0.33 7.42 10.12
CA LYS A 18 -1.23 6.43 9.53
C LYS A 18 -0.66 5.97 8.20
N PRO A 19 -0.32 4.68 8.05
CA PRO A 19 0.15 4.17 6.77
C PRO A 19 -1.00 4.17 5.75
N LEU A 20 -0.63 4.33 4.48
CA LEU A 20 -1.53 4.15 3.34
C LEU A 20 -0.84 3.21 2.37
N TYR A 21 -1.47 2.07 2.12
CA TYR A 21 -1.02 1.04 1.21
C TYR A 21 -1.86 1.03 -0.05
N TRP A 22 -1.26 0.67 -1.17
CA TRP A 22 -1.97 0.47 -2.42
C TRP A 22 -1.29 -0.59 -3.29
N THR A 23 -2.05 -1.15 -4.23
CA THR A 23 -1.57 -2.07 -5.27
C THR A 23 -2.46 -1.95 -6.51
N GLU A 24 -1.96 -2.37 -7.66
CA GLU A 24 -2.75 -2.53 -8.88
C GLU A 24 -3.16 -4.00 -9.04
N ALA A 25 -4.46 -4.24 -9.16
CA ALA A 25 -5.03 -5.56 -9.38
C ALA A 25 -5.99 -5.51 -10.58
N ARG A 26 -5.59 -6.14 -11.70
CA ARG A 26 -6.38 -6.20 -12.95
C ARG A 26 -6.90 -4.83 -13.42
N GLY A 27 -6.01 -3.83 -13.47
CA GLY A 27 -6.36 -2.47 -13.90
C GLY A 27 -7.18 -1.66 -12.88
N LYS A 28 -7.35 -2.16 -11.65
CA LYS A 28 -7.98 -1.44 -10.54
C LYS A 28 -6.94 -1.12 -9.48
N ILE A 29 -7.07 0.05 -8.88
CA ILE A 29 -6.30 0.40 -7.68
C ILE A 29 -7.05 -0.08 -6.44
N VAL A 30 -6.40 -0.92 -5.65
CA VAL A 30 -6.87 -1.33 -4.32
C VAL A 30 -6.02 -0.62 -3.29
N PHE A 31 -6.64 0.05 -2.32
CA PHE A 31 -5.93 0.84 -1.32
C PHE A 31 -6.57 0.68 0.07
N GLY A 32 -5.80 0.98 1.11
CA GLY A 32 -6.27 0.91 2.49
C GLY A 32 -5.19 1.32 3.49
N SER A 33 -5.61 1.61 4.72
CA SER A 33 -4.67 1.96 5.81
C SER A 33 -4.02 0.74 6.47
N GLU A 34 -4.36 -0.47 6.04
CA GLU A 34 -3.80 -1.72 6.56
C GLU A 34 -3.62 -2.72 5.41
N LEU A 35 -2.55 -3.53 5.44
CA LEU A 35 -2.27 -4.53 4.40
C LEU A 35 -3.41 -5.56 4.24
N LYS A 36 -4.01 -5.99 5.36
CA LYS A 36 -5.11 -6.96 5.35
C LYS A 36 -6.33 -6.49 4.56
N VAL A 37 -6.53 -5.18 4.42
CA VAL A 37 -7.63 -4.60 3.64
C VAL A 37 -7.42 -4.86 2.14
N LEU A 38 -6.18 -4.73 1.64
CA LEU A 38 -5.87 -5.03 0.25
C LEU A 38 -6.12 -6.51 -0.04
N PHE A 39 -5.72 -7.38 0.88
CA PHE A 39 -5.87 -8.84 0.77
C PHE A 39 -7.29 -9.38 0.90
N ALA A 40 -8.26 -8.53 1.22
CA ALA A 40 -9.68 -8.87 1.14
C ALA A 40 -10.18 -8.87 -0.32
N HIS A 41 -9.48 -8.18 -1.23
CA HIS A 41 -9.81 -8.21 -2.65
C HIS A 41 -9.22 -9.47 -3.31
N PRO A 42 -10.03 -10.28 -4.03
CA PRO A 42 -9.62 -11.60 -4.52
C PRO A 42 -8.49 -11.57 -5.56
N ASP A 43 -8.36 -10.46 -6.28
CA ASP A 43 -7.32 -10.29 -7.31
C ASP A 43 -5.96 -9.81 -6.76
N VAL A 44 -5.83 -9.59 -5.44
CA VAL A 44 -4.57 -9.17 -4.83
C VAL A 44 -3.77 -10.40 -4.39
N SER A 45 -2.59 -10.59 -4.98
CA SER A 45 -1.66 -11.66 -4.60
C SER A 45 -1.05 -11.42 -3.22
N ARG A 46 -0.74 -12.51 -2.50
CA ARG A 46 -0.07 -12.51 -1.19
C ARG A 46 1.36 -13.04 -1.27
N GLU A 47 2.00 -12.86 -2.42
CA GLU A 47 3.40 -13.23 -2.62
C GLU A 47 4.33 -12.31 -1.84
N PHE A 48 5.35 -12.89 -1.21
CA PHE A 48 6.38 -12.10 -0.52
C PHE A 48 7.38 -11.53 -1.53
N ASP A 49 7.80 -10.28 -1.28
CA ASP A 49 9.02 -9.73 -1.86
C ASP A 49 10.19 -10.07 -0.92
N PRO A 50 11.21 -10.84 -1.37
CA PRO A 50 12.33 -11.22 -0.51
C PRO A 50 13.05 -10.02 0.14
N HIS A 51 13.17 -8.89 -0.58
CA HIS A 51 13.82 -7.69 -0.06
C HIS A 51 12.98 -7.00 1.02
N GLY A 52 11.73 -6.71 0.72
CA GLY A 52 10.78 -6.15 1.68
C GLY A 52 10.57 -7.05 2.90
N LEU A 53 10.53 -8.37 2.70
CA LEU A 53 10.41 -9.34 3.78
C LEU A 53 11.64 -9.30 4.68
N TYR A 54 12.84 -9.24 4.10
CA TYR A 54 14.08 -9.06 4.87
C TYR A 54 14.05 -7.79 5.71
N HIS A 55 13.65 -6.65 5.15
CA HIS A 55 13.50 -5.39 5.90
C HIS A 55 12.52 -5.53 7.08
N GLN A 56 11.37 -6.17 6.85
CA GLN A 56 10.37 -6.39 7.88
C GLN A 56 10.87 -7.29 9.02
N LEU A 57 11.58 -8.37 8.68
CA LEU A 57 12.18 -9.30 9.65
C LEU A 57 13.29 -8.64 10.48
N MET A 58 14.04 -7.72 9.86
CA MET A 58 15.04 -6.88 10.51
C MET A 58 14.44 -5.69 11.27
N GLN A 59 13.12 -5.60 11.37
CA GLN A 59 12.39 -4.48 11.99
C GLN A 59 12.79 -3.10 11.42
N THR A 60 13.24 -3.08 10.17
CA THR A 60 13.66 -1.89 9.46
C THR A 60 12.49 -1.37 8.65
N ILE A 61 12.07 -0.13 8.91
CA ILE A 61 11.04 0.53 8.12
C ILE A 61 11.70 1.22 6.93
N VAL A 62 11.50 0.68 5.73
CA VAL A 62 11.95 1.29 4.48
C VAL A 62 10.76 1.97 3.79
N PRO A 63 10.69 3.32 3.78
CA PRO A 63 9.56 4.05 3.20
C PRO A 63 9.35 3.69 1.72
N GLY A 64 8.12 3.32 1.37
CA GLY A 64 7.78 2.94 -0.01
C GLY A 64 7.65 1.44 -0.22
N SER A 65 8.28 0.64 0.63
CA SER A 65 8.32 -0.82 0.50
C SER A 65 7.34 -1.52 1.45
N THR A 66 7.01 -2.76 1.12
CA THR A 66 6.31 -3.69 2.02
C THR A 66 6.89 -5.08 1.85
N ALA A 67 6.56 -6.01 2.74
CA ALA A 67 6.98 -7.40 2.62
C ALA A 67 6.33 -8.15 1.43
N PHE A 68 5.37 -7.54 0.73
CA PHE A 68 4.56 -8.20 -0.29
C PHE A 68 4.86 -7.64 -1.68
N ASN A 69 4.97 -8.54 -2.65
CA ASN A 69 5.26 -8.23 -4.03
C ASN A 69 4.13 -7.37 -4.63
N GLY A 70 4.50 -6.28 -5.32
CA GLY A 70 3.53 -5.36 -5.95
C GLY A 70 2.65 -4.56 -4.97
N VAL A 71 2.91 -4.63 -3.66
CA VAL A 71 2.21 -3.82 -2.65
C VAL A 71 3.10 -2.68 -2.20
N HIS A 72 2.59 -1.46 -2.35
CA HIS A 72 3.33 -0.24 -2.10
C HIS A 72 2.79 0.51 -0.90
N GLN A 73 3.68 1.13 -0.14
CA GLN A 73 3.33 2.09 0.91
C GLN A 73 3.58 3.51 0.40
N ILE A 74 2.64 4.43 0.55
CA ILE A 74 2.91 5.85 0.27
C ILE A 74 3.99 6.35 1.24
N LYS A 75 5.03 7.04 0.77
CA LYS A 75 6.09 7.56 1.66
C LYS A 75 5.54 8.69 2.56
N PRO A 76 6.12 8.93 3.75
CA PRO A 76 5.83 10.15 4.52
C PRO A 76 6.18 11.40 3.69
N GLY A 77 5.41 12.47 3.83
CA GLY A 77 5.59 13.71 3.06
C GLY A 77 4.32 14.52 2.94
#